data_AF-A0A926BLV4-F1
#
_entry.id   AF-A0A926BLV4-F1
#
_cell.length_a   1.000
_cell.length_b   1.000
_cell.length_c   1.000
_cell.angle_alpha   90.00
_cell.angle_beta   90.00
_cell.angle_gamma   90.00
#
_symmetry.space_group_name_H-M   'P 1'
#
loop_
_entity.id
_entity.type
_entity.pdbx_description
1 polymer ?
#
loop_
_entity_poly.entity_id
_entity_poly.type
_entity_poly.pdbx_seq_one_letter_code
_entity_poly.pdbx_strand_id
1 'polypeptide(L)'
;GNGAMWYLPGTHRTARFENVNIGEKLADLFKVYPQWRDISPVSCPCPAGSAVFHNGLVAHGAGANMTNKPRRAMTCAYMPDGATFNGEKNVLPDDYFATLSVGDVLDNGAVNPLLWHE
;
A
#
# COMPACT_ATOMS: atom_id res chain seq x y z
N GLY A 1 -21.80 3.05 -1.49
CA GLY A 1 -21.00 3.61 -0.37
C GLY A 1 -19.99 4.62 -0.89
N ASN A 2 -19.33 5.38 -0.02
CA ASN A 2 -18.31 6.39 -0.40
C ASN A 2 -16.93 5.77 -0.69
N GLY A 3 -16.91 4.58 -1.32
CA GLY A 3 -15.69 3.84 -1.66
C GLY A 3 -14.80 3.46 -0.47
N ALA A 4 -15.32 2.75 0.55
CA ALA A 4 -14.46 2.25 1.64
C ALA A 4 -13.39 1.26 1.12
N MET A 5 -12.32 1.10 1.90
CA MET A 5 -11.35 0.04 1.65
C MET A 5 -11.95 -1.33 1.99
N TRP A 6 -11.49 -2.34 1.27
CA TRP A 6 -11.77 -3.74 1.47
C TRP A 6 -10.45 -4.49 1.57
N TYR A 7 -10.40 -5.47 2.46
CA TYR A 7 -9.20 -6.25 2.75
C TYR A 7 -9.52 -7.73 2.64
N LEU A 8 -8.55 -8.52 2.18
CA LEU A 8 -8.57 -9.98 2.35
C LEU A 8 -7.79 -10.32 3.63
N PRO A 9 -8.46 -10.73 4.72
CA PRO A 9 -7.79 -10.97 5.98
C PRO A 9 -6.73 -12.08 5.87
N GLY A 10 -5.60 -11.88 6.54
CA GLY A 10 -4.54 -12.90 6.63
C GLY A 10 -3.62 -13.02 5.42
N THR A 11 -3.90 -12.37 4.28
CA THR A 11 -3.10 -12.59 3.06
C THR A 11 -1.63 -12.16 3.20
N HIS A 12 -1.32 -11.19 4.05
CA HIS A 12 0.05 -10.78 4.40
C HIS A 12 0.95 -11.95 4.89
N ARG A 13 0.36 -13.05 5.36
CA ARG A 13 1.09 -14.26 5.79
C ARG A 13 1.40 -15.23 4.65
N THR A 14 0.73 -15.07 3.52
CA THR A 14 0.77 -15.97 2.36
C THR A 14 1.20 -15.25 1.08
N ALA A 15 1.37 -13.94 1.16
CA ALA A 15 1.80 -13.08 0.07
C ALA A 15 3.25 -13.36 -0.28
N ARG A 16 3.54 -13.18 -1.57
CA ARG A 16 4.88 -13.15 -2.14
C ARG A 16 5.09 -11.72 -2.68
N PHE A 17 6.25 -11.44 -3.26
CA PHE A 17 6.51 -10.12 -3.86
C PHE A 17 5.92 -9.95 -5.27
N GLU A 18 5.20 -10.95 -5.78
CA GLU A 18 4.51 -10.85 -7.05
C GLU A 18 3.29 -9.93 -6.93
N ASN A 19 3.26 -8.90 -7.76
CA ASN A 19 2.21 -7.89 -7.81
C ASN A 19 1.51 -7.88 -9.16
N VAL A 20 0.30 -7.33 -9.17
CA VAL A 20 -0.43 -6.97 -10.39
C VAL A 20 -0.60 -5.46 -10.45
N ASN A 21 -0.65 -4.90 -11.66
CA ASN A 21 -0.88 -3.47 -11.82
C ASN A 21 -2.22 -3.07 -11.19
N ILE A 22 -2.22 -1.92 -10.50
CA ILE A 22 -3.44 -1.33 -9.99
C ILE A 22 -4.29 -0.86 -11.17
N GLY A 23 -5.54 -1.29 -11.22
CA GLY A 23 -6.45 -0.92 -12.30
C GLY A 23 -7.84 -1.53 -12.10
N GLU A 24 -8.63 -1.49 -13.17
CA GLU A 24 -10.04 -1.95 -13.15
C GLU A 24 -10.19 -3.45 -12.91
N LYS A 25 -9.14 -4.24 -13.18
CA LYS A 25 -9.15 -5.70 -13.10
C LYS A 25 -8.60 -6.21 -11.77
N LEU A 26 -9.26 -5.84 -10.67
CA LEU A 26 -8.83 -6.26 -9.32
C LEU A 26 -8.71 -7.80 -9.17
N ALA A 27 -9.53 -8.56 -9.92
CA ALA A 27 -9.51 -10.02 -9.93
C ALA A 27 -8.24 -10.63 -10.58
N ASP A 28 -7.42 -9.83 -11.27
CA ASP A 28 -6.14 -10.32 -11.81
C ASP A 28 -5.19 -10.76 -10.70
N LEU A 29 -5.33 -10.22 -9.49
CA LEU A 29 -4.59 -10.67 -8.31
C LEU A 29 -4.82 -12.16 -8.02
N PHE A 30 -6.02 -12.69 -8.31
CA PHE A 30 -6.33 -14.11 -8.11
C PHE A 30 -5.76 -15.03 -9.19
N LYS A 31 -5.13 -14.48 -10.23
CA LYS A 31 -4.32 -15.28 -11.17
C LYS A 31 -2.95 -15.60 -10.54
N VAL A 32 -2.43 -14.66 -9.75
CA VAL A 32 -1.15 -14.78 -9.01
C VAL A 32 -1.34 -15.50 -7.68
N TYR A 33 -2.49 -15.29 -7.03
CA TYR A 33 -2.85 -15.92 -5.75
C TYR A 33 -4.22 -16.61 -5.85
N PRO A 34 -4.35 -17.76 -6.55
CA PRO A 34 -5.63 -18.45 -6.71
C PRO A 34 -6.29 -18.83 -5.38
N GLN A 35 -5.50 -19.17 -4.36
CA GLN A 35 -5.96 -19.53 -3.02
C GLN A 35 -6.67 -18.40 -2.27
N TRP A 36 -6.53 -17.14 -2.71
CA TRP A 36 -7.20 -16.01 -2.07
C TRP A 36 -8.67 -15.85 -2.50
N ARG A 37 -9.14 -16.60 -3.51
CA ARG A 37 -10.55 -16.57 -3.95
C ARG A 37 -11.51 -17.04 -2.87
N ASP A 38 -11.05 -17.93 -2.00
CA ASP A 38 -11.87 -18.48 -0.91
C ASP A 38 -11.89 -17.57 0.34
N ILE A 39 -11.14 -16.46 0.31
CA ILE A 39 -11.10 -15.49 1.40
C ILE A 39 -12.19 -14.45 1.19
N SER A 40 -13.14 -14.40 2.12
CA SER A 40 -14.19 -13.37 2.09
C SER A 40 -13.59 -11.98 2.36
N PRO A 41 -13.81 -10.99 1.47
CA PRO A 41 -13.32 -9.64 1.68
C PRO A 41 -14.10 -8.95 2.80
N VAL A 42 -13.40 -8.18 3.62
CA VAL A 42 -13.97 -7.41 4.74
C VAL A 42 -13.91 -5.93 4.43
N SER A 43 -15.06 -5.26 4.48
CA SER A 43 -15.13 -3.80 4.34
C SER A 43 -14.65 -3.12 5.61
N CYS A 44 -13.89 -2.03 5.46
CA CYS A 44 -13.46 -1.18 6.56
C CYS A 44 -13.92 0.27 6.33
N PRO A 45 -15.19 0.60 6.65
CA PRO A 45 -15.67 1.97 6.67
C PRO A 45 -14.88 2.80 7.69
N CYS A 46 -14.46 3.99 7.28
CA CYS A 46 -13.56 4.85 8.04
C CYS A 46 -14.23 6.22 8.23
N PRO A 47 -14.83 6.52 9.40
CA PRO A 47 -15.35 7.85 9.71
C PRO A 47 -14.27 8.94 9.62
N ALA A 48 -14.68 10.19 9.41
CA ALA A 48 -13.74 11.31 9.38
C ALA A 48 -12.94 11.40 10.69
N GLY A 49 -11.62 11.51 10.59
CA GLY A 49 -10.70 11.53 11.73
C GLY A 49 -10.21 10.15 12.20
N SER A 50 -10.73 9.06 11.63
CA SER A 50 -10.19 7.72 11.88
C SER A 50 -9.12 7.33 10.84
N ALA A 51 -8.34 6.30 11.16
CA ALA A 51 -7.28 5.77 10.32
C ALA A 51 -7.34 4.25 10.26
N VAL A 52 -6.88 3.69 9.14
CA VAL A 52 -6.72 2.24 8.96
C VAL A 52 -5.25 1.97 8.68
N PHE A 53 -4.67 1.06 9.47
CA PHE A 53 -3.32 0.55 9.26
C PHE A 53 -3.39 -0.81 8.58
N HIS A 54 -2.53 -1.02 7.60
CA HIS A 54 -2.47 -2.29 6.89
C HIS A 54 -1.01 -2.60 6.54
N ASN A 55 -0.62 -3.87 6.65
CA ASN A 55 0.70 -4.34 6.26
C ASN A 55 0.88 -4.22 4.73
N GLY A 56 2.08 -3.88 4.24
CA GLY A 56 2.34 -3.69 2.81
C GLY A 56 2.04 -4.91 1.92
N LEU A 57 1.94 -6.11 2.49
CA LEU A 57 1.63 -7.36 1.79
C LEU A 57 0.16 -7.79 1.87
N VAL A 58 -0.71 -7.04 2.55
CA VAL A 58 -2.14 -7.41 2.61
C VAL A 58 -2.85 -7.01 1.30
N ALA A 59 -3.60 -7.95 0.74
CA ALA A 59 -4.38 -7.71 -0.45
C ALA A 59 -5.57 -6.82 -0.07
N HIS A 60 -5.72 -5.72 -0.80
CA HIS A 60 -6.73 -4.73 -0.52
C HIS A 60 -7.19 -4.02 -1.80
N GLY A 61 -8.37 -3.42 -1.73
CA GLY A 61 -8.94 -2.64 -2.82
C GLY A 61 -9.91 -1.60 -2.30
N ALA A 62 -10.21 -0.60 -3.13
CA ALA A 62 -11.23 0.40 -2.83
C ALA A 62 -12.51 0.07 -3.60
N GLY A 63 -13.66 0.17 -2.94
CA GLY A 63 -14.94 0.15 -3.65
C GLY A 63 -15.17 1.43 -4.46
N ALA A 64 -16.07 1.37 -5.43
CA ALA A 64 -16.52 2.56 -6.15
C ALA A 64 -17.17 3.58 -5.19
N ASN A 65 -16.92 4.87 -5.42
CA ASN A 65 -17.67 5.93 -4.79
C ASN A 65 -19.00 6.13 -5.54
N MET A 66 -20.08 5.61 -4.96
CA MET A 66 -21.43 5.70 -5.53
C MET A 66 -22.21 6.89 -4.97
N THR A 67 -21.53 7.93 -4.47
CA THR A 67 -22.14 9.15 -3.91
C THR A 67 -21.79 10.35 -4.76
N ASN A 68 -22.49 11.48 -4.56
CA ASN A 68 -22.21 12.75 -5.22
C ASN A 68 -21.17 13.62 -4.50
N LYS A 69 -20.49 13.08 -3.47
CA LYS A 69 -19.46 13.78 -2.70
C LYS A 69 -18.11 13.10 -2.90
N PRO A 70 -16.99 13.85 -2.92
CA PRO A 70 -15.67 13.25 -3.05
C PRO A 70 -15.30 12.42 -1.82
N ARG A 71 -14.54 11.33 -2.03
CA ARG A 71 -13.84 10.59 -0.98
C ARG A 71 -12.46 11.21 -0.79
N ARG A 72 -12.24 11.89 0.33
CA ARG A 72 -10.92 12.46 0.68
C ARG A 72 -10.20 11.55 1.67
N ALA A 73 -8.96 11.19 1.36
CA ALA A 73 -8.09 10.40 2.21
C ALA A 73 -6.62 10.79 1.94
N MET A 74 -5.76 10.54 2.92
CA MET A 74 -4.30 10.65 2.80
C MET A 74 -3.70 9.29 3.07
N THR A 75 -2.77 8.86 2.22
CA THR A 75 -2.00 7.63 2.42
C THR A 75 -0.60 7.98 2.88
N CYS A 76 -0.13 7.32 3.93
CA CYS A 76 1.24 7.42 4.41
C CYS A 76 1.83 6.01 4.47
N ALA A 77 3.02 5.85 3.92
CA ALA A 77 3.76 4.60 3.96
C ALA A 77 4.90 4.73 4.97
N TYR A 78 5.02 3.73 5.84
CA TYR A 78 6.08 3.64 6.82
C TYR A 78 6.95 2.44 6.50
N MET A 79 8.26 2.60 6.69
CA MET A 79 9.25 1.54 6.56
C MET A 79 10.16 1.54 7.80
N PRO A 80 10.81 0.40 8.13
CA PRO A 80 11.80 0.37 9.20
C PRO A 80 12.94 1.36 8.92
N ASP A 81 13.51 1.91 9.99
CA ASP A 81 14.80 2.61 9.91
C ASP A 81 15.88 1.65 9.37
N GLY A 82 16.80 2.18 8.58
CA GLY A 82 17.82 1.40 7.86
C GLY A 82 17.32 0.63 6.64
N ALA A 83 16.09 0.84 6.17
CA ALA A 83 15.62 0.25 4.92
C ALA A 83 16.48 0.70 3.73
N THR A 84 16.76 -0.24 2.82
CA THR A 84 17.63 0.01 1.65
C THR A 84 16.84 0.04 0.34
N PHE A 85 17.32 0.82 -0.62
CA PHE A 85 16.76 0.87 -1.96
C PHE A 85 16.88 -0.49 -2.67
N ASN A 86 15.76 -0.99 -3.21
CA ASN A 86 15.68 -2.31 -3.84
C ASN A 86 15.79 -2.28 -5.38
N GLY A 87 15.98 -1.09 -5.98
CA GLY A 87 16.04 -0.92 -7.44
C GLY A 87 14.72 -0.49 -8.07
N GLU A 88 13.60 -0.52 -7.34
CA GLU A 88 12.29 -0.13 -7.84
C GLU A 88 11.91 1.27 -7.38
N LYS A 89 11.74 2.19 -8.34
CA LYS A 89 11.26 3.53 -8.05
C LYS A 89 9.81 3.51 -7.60
N ASN A 90 9.54 4.08 -6.42
CA ASN A 90 8.19 4.39 -5.96
C ASN A 90 7.89 5.89 -6.11
N VAL A 91 7.39 6.55 -5.06
CA VAL A 91 7.07 7.98 -5.01
C VAL A 91 8.31 8.88 -4.85
N LEU A 92 9.51 8.35 -5.08
CA LEU A 92 10.77 9.09 -4.93
C LEU A 92 10.89 10.17 -6.02
N PRO A 93 11.31 11.40 -5.67
CA PRO A 93 11.65 12.43 -6.64
C PRO A 93 12.69 11.95 -7.67
N ASP A 94 12.61 12.46 -8.91
CA ASP A 94 13.46 12.02 -10.01
C ASP A 94 14.95 12.24 -9.75
N ASP A 95 15.29 13.39 -9.15
CA ASP A 95 16.65 13.78 -8.80
C ASP A 95 17.24 12.91 -7.68
N TYR A 96 16.47 12.62 -6.63
CA TYR A 96 16.89 11.71 -5.58
C TYR A 96 16.99 10.26 -6.07
N PHE A 97 16.03 9.80 -6.88
CA PHE A 97 16.10 8.47 -7.47
C PHE A 97 17.36 8.28 -8.33
N ALA A 98 17.75 9.29 -9.10
CA ALA A 98 18.93 9.24 -9.95
C ALA A 98 20.26 9.12 -9.15
N THR A 99 20.25 9.39 -7.85
CA THR A 99 21.43 9.26 -6.99
C THR A 99 21.56 7.89 -6.32
N LEU A 100 20.51 7.05 -6.37
CA LEU A 100 20.45 5.79 -5.61
C LEU A 100 20.96 4.59 -6.41
N SER A 101 21.71 3.73 -5.73
CA SER A 101 22.08 2.38 -6.14
C SER A 101 21.39 1.34 -5.25
N VAL A 102 21.15 0.14 -5.79
CA VAL A 102 20.58 -0.97 -5.01
C VAL A 102 21.45 -1.24 -3.77
N GLY A 103 20.84 -1.24 -2.59
CA GLY A 103 21.52 -1.42 -1.31
C GLY A 103 21.81 -0.12 -0.56
N ASP A 104 21.66 1.05 -1.18
CA ASP A 104 21.81 2.33 -0.49
C ASP A 104 20.72 2.50 0.57
N VAL A 105 21.09 3.04 1.74
CA VAL A 105 20.13 3.33 2.81
C VAL A 105 19.25 4.50 2.40
N LEU A 106 17.95 4.40 2.66
CA LEU A 106 16.97 5.46 2.40
C LEU A 106 16.88 6.40 3.61
N ASP A 107 17.91 7.21 3.84
CA ASP A 107 18.09 8.08 5.02
C ASP A 107 17.95 9.60 4.74
N ASN A 108 17.44 9.98 3.56
CA ASN A 108 17.24 11.37 3.21
C ASN A 108 16.09 11.99 4.03
N GLY A 109 16.39 12.74 5.09
CA GLY A 109 15.38 13.32 5.98
C GLY A 109 14.35 14.27 5.32
N ALA A 110 14.60 14.79 4.12
CA ALA A 110 13.61 15.58 3.38
C ALA A 110 12.54 14.70 2.70
N VAL A 111 12.85 13.43 2.42
CA VAL A 111 11.98 12.47 1.72
C VAL A 111 11.50 11.36 2.66
N ASN A 112 12.41 10.85 3.49
CA ASN A 112 12.25 9.76 4.45
C ASN A 112 12.63 10.23 5.86
N PRO A 113 11.89 11.18 6.47
CA PRO A 113 12.17 11.64 7.83
C PRO A 113 11.96 10.52 8.85
N LEU A 114 12.84 10.47 9.84
CA LEU A 114 12.65 9.60 11.01
C LEU A 114 11.45 10.11 11.82
N LEU A 115 10.53 9.20 12.14
CA LEU A 115 9.31 9.56 12.90
C LEU A 115 9.58 9.75 14.39
N TRP A 116 10.52 8.99 14.94
CA TRP A 116 10.83 8.95 16.35
C TRP A 116 12.24 8.42 16.57
N HIS A 117 12.94 9.01 17.54
CA HIS A 117 14.16 8.48 18.14
C HIS A 117 14.08 8.70 19.66
N GLU A 118 14.82 7.88 20.40
CA GLU A 118 15.00 8.05 21.85
C GLU A 118 15.90 9.25 22.18
#